data_AF-B7WZU0-F1
#
_entry.id   AF-B7WZU0-F1
#
_cell.length_a   1.000
_cell.length_b   1.000
_cell.length_c   1.000
_cell.angle_alpha   90.00
_cell.angle_beta   90.00
_cell.angle_gamma   90.00
#
_symmetry.space_group_name_H-M   'P 1'
#
loop_
_entity.id
_entity.type
_entity.pdbx_description
1 polymer ?
#
loop_
_entity_poly.entity_id
_entity_poly.type
_entity_poly.pdbx_seq_one_letter_code
_entity_poly.pdbx_strand_id
1 'polypeptide(L)'
;MPWPGACGLRRMGLLLSVGLAAGCAWGQSVALTGVLGSKALLVIDGSAPKALAVNESHREVRLLQVSGDTAVVDIKGRRQTVRLGDAPVSVGSRGGTGGVARSGRLVLIADSRGHFIDRGYINGKTMQYMVDTGASTIAIGRADADRMGLPYEQGIPVLMRTANGTAQGWRIKLDSVKLGEMEVYGMDAVVAPQSMPYVLLGNNLLTQFQMTRRGNEMVLEKN
;
A
#
# COMPACT_ATOMS: atom_id res chain seq x y z
N MET A 1 74.04 -5.80 -50.09
CA MET A 1 74.60 -4.81 -49.14
C MET A 1 73.44 -4.08 -48.45
N PRO A 2 73.59 -3.64 -47.19
CA PRO A 2 72.79 -4.10 -46.05
C PRO A 2 71.61 -3.20 -45.57
N TRP A 3 70.86 -3.80 -44.63
CA TRP A 3 69.85 -3.38 -43.61
C TRP A 3 70.14 -2.07 -42.81
N PRO A 4 69.38 -1.63 -41.75
CA PRO A 4 68.08 -2.07 -41.15
C PRO A 4 67.08 -0.94 -40.71
N GLY A 5 65.92 -1.35 -40.17
CA GLY A 5 65.26 -0.73 -38.99
C GLY A 5 63.97 0.05 -39.27
N ALA A 6 62.93 0.06 -38.44
CA ALA A 6 62.57 -0.67 -37.24
C ALA A 6 61.04 -0.54 -37.07
N CYS A 7 60.41 -1.60 -36.58
CA CYS A 7 58.98 -1.69 -36.27
C CYS A 7 58.67 -0.97 -34.95
N GLY A 8 57.72 -0.04 -34.96
CA GLY A 8 57.25 0.71 -33.79
C GLY A 8 55.74 0.55 -33.60
N LEU A 9 55.35 -0.49 -32.87
CA LEU A 9 53.98 -0.82 -32.52
C LEU A 9 53.46 0.17 -31.46
N ARG A 10 52.42 0.95 -31.80
CA ARG A 10 51.80 1.92 -30.89
C ARG A 10 50.70 1.25 -30.06
N ARG A 11 50.86 1.31 -28.74
CA ARG A 11 49.94 0.87 -27.67
C ARG A 11 48.73 1.81 -27.53
N MET A 12 47.63 1.26 -27.01
CA MET A 12 46.46 1.83 -26.29
C MET A 12 45.15 1.41 -26.98
N GLY A 13 44.10 0.91 -26.33
CA GLY A 13 43.84 0.65 -24.93
C GLY A 13 42.62 -0.27 -24.83
N LEU A 14 42.69 -1.23 -23.92
CA LEU A 14 41.69 -2.24 -23.62
C LEU A 14 40.59 -1.61 -22.76
N LEU A 15 39.38 -1.43 -23.28
CA LEU A 15 38.20 -1.09 -22.46
C LEU A 15 37.36 -2.35 -22.27
N LEU A 16 37.56 -2.98 -21.11
CA LEU A 16 36.65 -3.97 -20.53
C LEU A 16 35.30 -3.29 -20.26
N SER A 17 34.31 -3.54 -21.11
CA SER A 17 32.91 -3.28 -20.78
C SER A 17 32.40 -4.38 -19.84
N VAL A 18 32.38 -4.07 -18.54
CA VAL A 18 31.82 -4.90 -17.47
C VAL A 18 30.32 -5.07 -17.69
N GLY A 19 29.88 -6.32 -17.85
CA GLY A 19 28.47 -6.69 -17.88
C GLY A 19 27.85 -6.58 -16.48
N LEU A 20 26.93 -5.63 -16.30
CA LEU A 20 26.02 -5.59 -15.17
C LEU A 20 24.77 -6.40 -15.52
N ALA A 21 24.80 -7.69 -15.18
CA ALA A 21 23.59 -8.49 -15.09
C ALA A 21 22.81 -8.02 -13.86
N ALA A 22 21.75 -7.24 -14.08
CA ALA A 22 20.76 -6.94 -13.05
C ALA A 22 19.98 -8.21 -12.73
N GLY A 23 20.40 -8.92 -11.68
CA GLY A 23 19.63 -10.01 -11.12
C GLY A 23 18.32 -9.48 -10.55
N CYS A 24 17.20 -9.78 -11.20
CA CYS A 24 15.88 -9.66 -10.58
C CYS A 24 15.90 -10.49 -9.29
N ALA A 25 15.79 -9.84 -8.13
CA ALA A 25 15.53 -10.52 -6.87
C ALA A 25 14.04 -10.88 -6.85
N TRP A 26 13.72 -12.14 -7.16
CA TRP A 26 12.37 -12.68 -7.02
C TRP A 26 12.07 -12.79 -5.52
N GLY A 27 11.05 -12.05 -5.05
CA GLY A 27 10.60 -12.13 -3.67
C GLY A 27 10.00 -13.51 -3.39
N GLN A 28 10.48 -14.16 -2.33
CA GLN A 28 9.97 -15.47 -1.93
C GLN A 28 8.56 -15.35 -1.35
N SER A 29 7.70 -16.28 -1.74
CA SER A 29 6.31 -16.36 -1.31
C SER A 29 6.10 -17.60 -0.46
N VAL A 30 5.49 -17.45 0.72
CA VAL A 30 5.21 -18.57 1.62
C VAL A 30 3.74 -18.58 1.96
N ALA A 31 3.10 -19.74 1.75
CA ALA A 31 1.70 -19.97 2.10
C ALA A 31 1.59 -21.20 3.01
N LEU A 32 0.74 -21.11 4.04
CA LEU A 32 0.38 -22.23 4.89
C LEU A 32 -0.85 -22.91 4.30
N THR A 33 -0.69 -24.15 3.85
CA THR A 33 -1.75 -24.92 3.17
C THR A 33 -2.42 -25.91 4.12
N GLY A 34 -1.84 -26.19 5.28
CA GLY A 34 -2.44 -27.06 6.30
C GLY A 34 -1.55 -27.24 7.52
N VAL A 35 -2.12 -27.80 8.59
CA VAL A 35 -1.40 -28.19 9.81
C VAL A 35 -1.71 -29.65 10.11
N LEU A 36 -0.67 -30.47 10.28
CA LEU A 36 -0.77 -31.88 10.67
C LEU A 36 -0.13 -32.05 12.06
N GLY A 37 -0.94 -31.95 13.10
CA GLY A 37 -0.46 -32.04 14.49
C GLY A 37 0.54 -30.93 14.80
N SER A 38 1.82 -31.30 14.98
CA SER A 38 2.92 -30.37 15.24
C SER A 38 3.67 -29.88 13.99
N LYS A 39 3.24 -30.31 12.79
CA LYS A 39 3.88 -29.96 11.52
C LYS A 39 3.02 -29.02 10.68
N ALA A 40 3.65 -28.06 10.02
CA ALA A 40 3.01 -27.15 9.08
C ALA A 40 3.27 -27.59 7.64
N LEU A 41 2.22 -27.65 6.81
CA LEU A 41 2.33 -27.82 5.37
C LEU A 41 2.51 -26.46 4.71
N LEU A 42 3.71 -26.20 4.21
CA LEU A 42 4.08 -24.92 3.62
C LEU A 42 4.32 -25.08 2.12
N VAL A 43 3.74 -24.16 1.35
CA VAL A 43 4.04 -23.96 -0.08
C VAL A 43 4.98 -22.77 -0.18
N ILE A 44 6.17 -23.02 -0.71
CA ILE A 44 7.21 -22.01 -0.90
C ILE A 44 7.37 -21.80 -2.40
N ASP A 45 7.20 -20.58 -2.89
CA ASP A 45 7.32 -20.21 -4.30
C ASP A 45 6.46 -21.06 -5.26
N GLY A 46 5.25 -21.43 -4.81
CA GLY A 46 4.32 -22.25 -5.57
C GLY A 46 4.74 -23.72 -5.75
N SER A 47 5.76 -24.18 -5.03
CA SER A 47 6.19 -25.59 -5.06
C SER A 47 5.23 -26.53 -4.32
N ALA A 48 5.41 -27.84 -4.50
CA ALA A 48 4.59 -28.84 -3.81
C ALA A 48 4.61 -28.62 -2.27
N PRO A 49 3.46 -28.75 -1.57
CA PRO A 49 3.38 -28.54 -0.13
C PRO A 49 4.38 -29.43 0.61
N LYS A 50 5.22 -28.82 1.45
CA LYS A 50 6.20 -29.51 2.28
C LYS A 50 5.80 -29.44 3.74
N ALA A 51 5.74 -30.60 4.39
CA ALA A 51 5.59 -30.67 5.84
C ALA A 51 6.91 -30.29 6.53
N LEU A 52 6.90 -29.25 7.36
CA LEU A 52 8.00 -28.88 8.24
C LEU A 52 7.58 -29.04 9.70
N ALA A 53 8.46 -29.64 10.51
CA ALA A 53 8.35 -29.64 11.97
C ALA A 53 8.93 -28.37 12.58
N VAL A 54 8.57 -28.07 13.83
CA VAL A 54 9.16 -26.94 14.57
C VAL A 54 10.69 -27.11 14.64
N ASN A 55 11.43 -26.06 14.31
CA ASN A 55 12.88 -25.99 14.10
C ASN A 55 13.43 -26.60 12.80
N GLU A 56 12.58 -27.15 11.92
CA GLU A 56 12.98 -27.65 10.61
C GLU A 56 12.99 -26.51 9.58
N SER A 57 13.95 -26.55 8.64
CA SER A 57 14.12 -25.53 7.61
C SER A 57 14.12 -26.10 6.20
N HIS A 58 13.48 -25.39 5.26
CA HIS A 58 13.47 -25.72 3.84
C HIS A 58 13.41 -24.45 2.99
N ARG A 59 14.27 -24.38 1.95
CA ARG A 59 14.32 -23.26 0.98
C ARG A 59 14.29 -21.87 1.62
N GLU A 60 15.22 -21.63 2.55
CA GLU A 60 15.37 -20.37 3.29
C GLU A 60 14.24 -20.02 4.28
N VAL A 61 13.27 -20.93 4.46
CA VAL A 61 12.16 -20.82 5.43
C VAL A 61 12.37 -21.81 6.57
N ARG A 62 12.41 -21.36 7.82
CA ARG A 62 12.47 -22.21 9.02
C ARG A 62 11.20 -22.09 9.83
N LEU A 63 10.57 -23.20 10.19
CA LEU A 63 9.40 -23.17 11.07
C LEU A 63 9.85 -22.95 12.52
N LEU A 64 9.36 -21.90 13.15
CA LEU A 64 9.68 -21.56 14.55
C LEU A 64 8.59 -22.04 15.51
N GLN A 65 7.33 -21.95 15.11
CA GLN A 65 6.20 -22.30 15.95
C GLN A 65 4.97 -22.60 15.11
N VAL A 66 4.10 -23.47 15.62
CA VAL A 66 2.75 -23.74 15.08
C VAL A 66 1.76 -23.54 16.22
N SER A 67 0.66 -22.82 15.97
CA SER A 67 -0.39 -22.56 16.96
C SER A 67 -1.74 -22.46 16.26
N GLY A 68 -2.52 -23.54 16.36
CA GLY A 68 -3.85 -23.64 15.73
C GLY A 68 -3.78 -23.54 14.21
N ASP A 69 -4.37 -22.48 13.67
CA ASP A 69 -4.43 -22.12 12.25
C ASP A 69 -3.26 -21.21 11.80
N THR A 70 -2.30 -20.94 12.68
CA THR A 70 -1.16 -20.05 12.40
C THR A 70 0.19 -20.75 12.56
N ALA A 71 1.15 -20.36 11.73
CA ALA A 71 2.54 -20.81 11.80
C ALA A 71 3.49 -19.60 11.79
N VAL A 72 4.46 -19.59 12.70
CA VAL A 72 5.55 -18.60 12.70
C VAL A 72 6.72 -19.22 11.97
N VAL A 73 7.13 -18.60 10.87
CA VAL A 73 8.29 -18.99 10.06
C VAL A 73 9.36 -17.92 10.10
N ASP A 74 10.62 -18.29 9.95
CA ASP A 74 11.75 -17.40 9.74
C ASP A 74 12.14 -17.48 8.27
N ILE A 75 12.11 -16.35 7.57
CA ILE A 75 12.53 -16.23 6.17
C ILE A 75 13.69 -15.23 6.14
N LYS A 76 14.89 -15.71 5.81
CA LYS A 76 16.11 -14.87 5.74
C LYS A 76 16.38 -14.04 7.02
N GLY A 77 16.14 -14.62 8.20
CA GLY A 77 16.35 -13.98 9.50
C GLY A 77 15.18 -13.10 9.96
N ARG A 78 14.06 -13.08 9.23
CA ARG A 78 12.85 -12.34 9.58
C ARG A 78 11.73 -13.29 9.97
N ARG A 79 11.27 -13.16 11.22
CA ARG A 79 10.09 -13.88 11.72
C ARG A 79 8.82 -13.34 11.06
N GLN A 80 8.03 -14.23 10.47
CA GLN A 80 6.77 -13.95 9.80
C GLN A 80 5.70 -14.91 10.29
N THR A 81 4.50 -14.42 10.53
CA THR A 81 3.35 -15.26 10.87
C THR A 81 2.53 -15.49 9.61
N VAL A 82 2.28 -16.76 9.27
CA VAL A 82 1.48 -17.21 8.14
C VAL A 82 0.22 -17.88 8.69
N ARG A 83 -0.96 -17.51 8.19
CA ARG A 83 -2.23 -18.16 8.57
C ARG A 83 -2.72 -19.09 7.47
N LEU A 84 -3.47 -20.11 7.88
CA LEU A 84 -4.10 -21.06 6.99
C LEU A 84 -5.20 -20.37 6.18
N GLY A 85 -5.07 -20.34 4.84
CA GLY A 85 -6.03 -19.72 3.93
C GLY A 85 -5.69 -18.29 3.47
N ASP A 86 -4.60 -17.70 3.95
CA ASP A 86 -4.11 -16.42 3.44
C ASP A 86 -3.42 -16.60 2.07
N ALA A 87 -3.57 -15.60 1.18
CA ALA A 87 -2.76 -15.49 -0.03
C ALA A 87 -1.26 -15.41 0.34
N PRO A 88 -0.33 -15.90 -0.50
CA PRO A 88 1.08 -16.06 -0.14
C PRO A 88 1.65 -14.78 0.46
N VAL A 89 2.14 -14.87 1.70
CA VAL A 89 2.71 -13.74 2.42
C VAL A 89 4.03 -13.40 1.72
N SER A 90 4.00 -12.34 0.90
CA SER A 90 5.22 -11.75 0.37
C SER A 90 5.93 -11.01 1.49
N VAL A 91 7.24 -11.25 1.62
CA VAL A 91 8.07 -10.60 2.64
C VAL A 91 8.11 -9.09 2.40
N GLY A 92 7.19 -8.35 3.01
CA GLY A 92 7.18 -6.89 3.00
C GLY A 92 5.78 -6.26 2.94
N SER A 93 4.99 -6.39 4.02
CA SER A 93 4.09 -5.30 4.43
C SER A 93 3.55 -5.56 5.83
N ARG A 94 3.56 -4.54 6.69
CA ARG A 94 2.97 -4.58 8.03
C ARG A 94 1.44 -4.52 7.89
N GLY A 95 0.75 -5.24 8.77
CA GLY A 95 -0.67 -5.57 8.63
C GLY A 95 -1.67 -4.45 8.87
N GLY A 96 -2.87 -4.69 8.33
CA GLY A 96 -4.11 -3.95 8.55
C GLY A 96 -5.09 -4.28 7.42
N THR A 97 -6.28 -4.75 7.76
CA THR A 97 -7.38 -4.98 6.81
C THR A 97 -7.68 -3.70 6.02
N GLY A 98 -7.61 -3.81 4.68
CA GLY A 98 -7.82 -2.72 3.73
C GLY A 98 -6.54 -2.35 2.99
N GLY A 99 -6.40 -2.86 1.76
CA GLY A 99 -5.40 -2.45 0.77
C GLY A 99 -3.95 -2.84 0.99
N VAL A 100 -3.44 -3.72 0.12
CA VAL A 100 -2.01 -4.01 0.02
C VAL A 100 -1.31 -2.80 -0.60
N ALA A 101 -0.92 -1.84 0.23
CA ALA A 101 -0.18 -0.68 -0.23
C ALA A 101 1.30 -1.03 -0.44
N ARG A 102 1.78 -0.96 -1.69
CA ARG A 102 3.22 -0.87 -2.00
C ARG A 102 3.59 0.62 -1.93
N SER A 103 4.85 0.98 -1.66
CA SER A 103 5.25 2.40 -1.59
C SER A 103 4.78 3.14 -2.87
N GLY A 104 3.81 4.04 -2.75
CA GLY A 104 3.20 4.74 -3.90
C GLY A 104 1.99 4.07 -4.59
N ARG A 105 1.47 2.94 -4.10
CA ARG A 105 0.30 2.23 -4.68
C ARG A 105 -0.64 1.79 -3.57
N LEU A 106 -1.94 2.02 -3.72
CA LEU A 106 -2.99 1.54 -2.83
C LEU A 106 -4.02 0.76 -3.64
N VAL A 107 -4.44 -0.41 -3.13
CA VAL A 107 -5.46 -1.25 -3.76
C VAL A 107 -6.69 -1.26 -2.87
N LEU A 108 -7.84 -0.92 -3.42
CA LEU A 108 -9.13 -0.86 -2.72
C LEU A 108 -10.06 -1.91 -3.32
N ILE A 109 -10.77 -2.63 -2.46
CA ILE A 109 -11.81 -3.56 -2.87
C ILE A 109 -13.16 -2.94 -2.53
N ALA A 110 -14.07 -2.95 -3.50
CA ALA A 110 -15.41 -2.44 -3.31
C ALA A 110 -16.16 -3.26 -2.24
N ASP A 111 -16.96 -2.58 -1.42
CA ASP A 111 -17.89 -3.20 -0.50
C ASP A 111 -19.04 -3.91 -1.25
N SER A 112 -19.97 -4.52 -0.51
CA SER A 112 -21.15 -5.17 -1.09
C SER A 112 -22.08 -4.23 -1.87
N ARG A 113 -21.91 -2.91 -1.72
CA ARG A 113 -22.68 -1.86 -2.39
C ARG A 113 -21.91 -1.24 -3.56
N GLY A 114 -20.68 -1.67 -3.81
CA GLY A 114 -19.83 -1.15 -4.87
C GLY A 114 -19.01 0.09 -4.49
N HIS A 115 -18.99 0.50 -3.22
CA HIS A 115 -18.22 1.64 -2.74
C HIS A 115 -16.79 1.25 -2.37
N PHE A 116 -15.84 2.13 -2.69
CA PHE A 116 -14.44 1.97 -2.27
C PHE A 116 -14.21 2.73 -0.98
N ILE A 117 -14.14 2.00 0.13
CA ILE A 117 -14.03 2.53 1.49
C ILE A 117 -12.76 1.99 2.14
N ASP A 118 -12.03 2.84 2.85
CA ASP A 118 -10.88 2.42 3.65
C ASP A 118 -10.59 3.43 4.77
N ARG A 119 -9.49 3.24 5.49
CA ARG A 119 -8.99 4.11 6.53
C ARG A 119 -7.79 4.92 6.06
N GLY A 120 -7.75 6.17 6.50
CA GLY A 120 -6.66 7.09 6.21
C GLY A 120 -6.42 8.05 7.37
N TYR A 121 -5.61 9.07 7.11
CA TYR A 121 -5.33 10.12 8.07
C TYR A 121 -5.53 11.50 7.45
N ILE A 122 -6.11 12.41 8.23
CA ILE A 122 -6.09 13.86 7.98
C ILE A 122 -5.34 14.48 9.15
N ASN A 123 -4.27 15.25 8.86
CA ASN A 123 -3.44 15.89 9.88
C ASN A 123 -3.00 14.92 11.00
N GLY A 124 -2.65 13.68 10.62
CA GLY A 124 -2.25 12.62 11.56
C GLY A 124 -3.38 11.99 12.38
N LYS A 125 -4.64 12.39 12.18
CA LYS A 125 -5.83 11.82 12.84
C LYS A 125 -6.55 10.84 11.94
N THR A 126 -6.95 9.71 12.49
CA THR A 126 -7.62 8.65 11.72
C THR A 126 -8.97 9.11 11.18
N MET A 127 -9.28 8.72 9.95
CA MET A 127 -10.60 8.84 9.34
C MET A 127 -10.98 7.54 8.63
N GLN A 128 -12.28 7.31 8.45
CA GLN A 128 -12.79 6.40 7.42
C GLN A 128 -13.22 7.25 6.24
N TYR A 129 -12.84 6.84 5.03
CA TYR A 129 -13.13 7.59 3.83
C TYR A 129 -13.79 6.71 2.77
N MET A 130 -14.49 7.36 1.85
CA MET A 130 -15.01 6.78 0.62
C MET A 130 -14.44 7.53 -0.58
N VAL A 131 -14.01 6.81 -1.61
CA VAL A 131 -13.65 7.42 -2.90
C VAL A 131 -14.92 7.90 -3.59
N ASP A 132 -15.01 9.20 -3.86
CA ASP A 132 -16.17 9.82 -4.51
C ASP A 132 -15.73 10.65 -5.72
N THR A 133 -15.75 10.02 -6.90
CA THR A 133 -15.43 10.69 -8.18
C THR A 133 -16.46 11.75 -8.58
N GLY A 134 -17.61 11.82 -7.91
CA GLY A 134 -18.63 12.85 -8.10
C GLY A 134 -18.37 14.11 -7.28
N ALA A 135 -17.57 14.02 -6.22
CA ALA A 135 -17.23 15.17 -5.38
C ALA A 135 -16.09 16.00 -6.00
N SER A 136 -16.22 17.32 -5.99
CA SER A 136 -15.17 18.22 -6.48
C SER A 136 -14.01 18.38 -5.49
N THR A 137 -14.31 18.34 -4.19
CA THR A 137 -13.34 18.56 -3.11
C THR A 137 -13.51 17.51 -2.01
N ILE A 138 -12.56 17.43 -1.07
CA ILE A 138 -12.68 16.59 0.11
C ILE A 138 -13.85 17.10 0.96
N ALA A 139 -14.80 16.24 1.32
CA ALA A 139 -15.92 16.59 2.18
C ALA A 139 -15.83 15.86 3.51
N ILE A 140 -15.92 16.60 4.61
CA ILE A 140 -15.79 16.10 5.98
C ILE A 140 -17.08 16.43 6.73
N GLY A 141 -17.67 15.46 7.42
CA GLY A 141 -18.82 15.72 8.29
C GLY A 141 -18.38 16.43 9.58
N ARG A 142 -19.24 17.27 10.15
CA ARG A 142 -18.95 18.00 11.40
C ARG A 142 -18.39 17.10 12.51
N ALA A 143 -19.04 15.97 12.78
CA ALA A 143 -18.61 15.05 13.85
C ALA A 143 -17.17 14.53 13.66
N ASP A 144 -16.75 14.28 12.42
CA ASP A 144 -15.38 13.87 12.12
C ASP A 144 -14.40 15.04 12.24
N ALA A 145 -14.79 16.25 11.81
CA ALA A 145 -13.98 17.44 11.98
C ALA A 145 -13.73 17.75 13.47
N ASP A 146 -14.77 17.66 14.29
CA ASP A 146 -14.69 17.82 15.76
C ASP A 146 -13.79 16.75 16.38
N ARG A 147 -14.00 15.47 16.03
CA ARG A 147 -13.21 14.33 16.52
C ARG A 147 -11.73 14.44 16.15
N MET A 148 -11.42 15.00 14.99
CA MET A 148 -10.05 15.22 14.54
C MET A 148 -9.45 16.53 15.09
N GLY A 149 -10.26 17.40 15.71
CA GLY A 149 -9.81 18.70 16.22
C GLY A 149 -9.45 19.67 15.11
N LEU A 150 -10.14 19.61 13.97
CA LEU A 150 -9.91 20.55 12.87
C LEU A 150 -10.47 21.93 13.25
N PRO A 151 -9.72 23.03 13.09
CA PRO A 151 -10.18 24.38 13.46
C PRO A 151 -11.11 24.98 12.40
N TYR A 152 -12.15 24.25 11.99
CA TYR A 152 -12.94 24.61 10.80
C TYR A 152 -13.82 25.83 10.97
N GLU A 153 -14.20 26.19 12.20
CA GLU A 153 -14.95 27.41 12.49
C GLU A 153 -14.14 28.68 12.17
N GLN A 154 -12.81 28.57 12.11
CA GLN A 154 -11.90 29.65 11.68
C GLN A 154 -11.70 29.67 10.16
N GLY A 155 -12.27 28.68 9.45
CA GLY A 155 -12.24 28.60 8.00
C GLY A 155 -13.20 29.57 7.32
N ILE A 156 -13.27 29.49 5.99
CA ILE A 156 -14.10 30.38 5.17
C ILE A 156 -15.54 29.83 5.16
N PRO A 157 -16.55 30.57 5.65
CA PRO A 157 -17.94 30.13 5.56
C PRO A 157 -18.38 29.98 4.10
N VAL A 158 -19.07 28.89 3.78
CA VAL A 158 -19.61 28.62 2.44
C VAL A 158 -21.04 28.12 2.54
N LEU A 159 -21.87 28.45 1.54
CA LEU A 159 -23.21 27.88 1.42
C LEU A 159 -23.13 26.57 0.63
N MET A 160 -23.64 25.50 1.22
CA MET A 160 -23.68 24.18 0.63
C MET A 160 -25.13 23.80 0.34
N ARG A 161 -25.37 23.22 -0.83
CA ARG A 161 -26.67 22.62 -1.14
C ARG A 161 -26.70 21.19 -0.65
N THR A 162 -27.62 20.90 0.26
CA THR A 162 -27.82 19.58 0.86
C THR A 162 -29.21 19.05 0.49
N ALA A 163 -29.48 17.79 0.85
CA ALA A 163 -30.80 17.18 0.67
C ALA A 163 -31.92 17.94 1.43
N ASN A 164 -31.57 18.61 2.53
CA ASN A 164 -32.51 19.37 3.36
C ASN A 164 -32.55 20.87 3.01
N GLY A 165 -31.97 21.27 1.86
CA GLY A 165 -31.85 22.66 1.44
C GLY A 165 -30.43 23.22 1.62
N THR A 166 -30.30 24.54 1.62
CA THR A 166 -29.00 25.21 1.77
C THR A 166 -28.59 25.25 3.24
N ALA A 167 -27.36 24.83 3.53
CA ALA A 167 -26.80 24.88 4.87
C ALA A 167 -25.39 25.51 4.84
N GLN A 168 -24.99 26.12 5.94
CA GLN A 168 -23.65 26.69 6.08
C GLN A 168 -22.62 25.58 6.34
N GLY A 169 -21.58 25.51 5.52
CA GLY A 169 -20.36 24.75 5.78
C GLY A 169 -19.15 25.67 5.92
N TRP A 170 -17.97 25.06 6.04
CA TRP A 170 -16.70 25.77 6.18
C TRP A 170 -15.67 25.20 5.23
N ARG A 171 -15.03 26.04 4.42
CA ARG A 171 -13.87 25.66 3.64
C ARG A 171 -12.61 25.84 4.48
N ILE A 172 -11.80 24.79 4.52
CA ILE A 172 -10.53 24.75 5.24
C ILE A 172 -9.43 24.21 4.33
N LYS A 173 -8.19 24.42 4.76
CA LYS A 173 -7.02 23.78 4.17
C LYS A 173 -6.50 22.71 5.12
N LEU A 174 -6.35 21.49 4.63
CA LEU A 174 -5.77 20.37 5.35
C LEU A 174 -4.25 20.41 5.19
N ASP A 175 -3.52 20.17 6.28
CA ASP A 175 -2.07 20.14 6.26
C ASP A 175 -1.59 18.91 5.52
N SER A 176 -2.14 17.74 5.88
CA SER A 176 -1.85 16.49 5.19
C SER A 176 -3.05 15.54 5.12
N VAL A 177 -3.08 14.76 4.04
CA VAL A 177 -4.02 13.67 3.79
C VAL A 177 -3.20 12.44 3.41
N LYS A 178 -3.29 11.37 4.20
CA LYS A 178 -2.54 10.12 4.01
C LYS A 178 -3.47 8.94 3.73
N LEU A 179 -3.22 8.25 2.62
CA LEU A 179 -3.93 7.05 2.15
C LEU A 179 -2.90 5.92 1.98
N GLY A 180 -2.99 4.87 2.80
CA GLY A 180 -1.91 3.87 2.89
C GLY A 180 -0.57 4.53 3.21
N GLU A 181 0.44 4.32 2.36
CA GLU A 181 1.77 4.95 2.47
C GLU A 181 1.90 6.28 1.72
N MET A 182 0.85 6.73 1.03
CA MET A 182 0.89 7.93 0.20
C MET A 182 0.34 9.13 0.96
N GLU A 183 1.11 10.21 1.00
CA GLU A 183 0.72 11.45 1.68
C GLU A 183 0.74 12.63 0.70
N VAL A 184 -0.30 13.45 0.78
CA VAL A 184 -0.54 14.67 -0.02
C VAL A 184 -0.76 15.82 0.95
N TYR A 185 -0.27 17.02 0.60
CA TYR A 185 -0.26 18.18 1.49
C TYR A 185 -1.09 19.33 0.95
N GLY A 186 -1.60 20.18 1.83
CA GLY A 186 -2.22 21.45 1.46
C GLY A 186 -3.51 21.31 0.65
N MET A 187 -4.34 20.32 0.97
CA MET A 187 -5.56 20.02 0.25
C MET A 187 -6.73 20.85 0.75
N ASP A 188 -7.50 21.44 -0.17
CA ASP A 188 -8.76 22.07 0.19
C ASP A 188 -9.79 21.02 0.62
N ALA A 189 -10.56 21.34 1.65
CA ALA A 189 -11.67 20.54 2.11
C ALA A 189 -12.85 21.42 2.51
N VAL A 190 -14.04 20.84 2.52
CA VAL A 190 -15.25 21.47 3.04
C VAL A 190 -15.79 20.64 4.19
N VAL A 191 -16.00 21.29 5.33
CA VAL A 191 -16.71 20.73 6.48
C VAL A 191 -18.19 21.01 6.32
N ALA A 192 -18.98 19.96 6.17
CA ALA A 192 -20.43 20.01 6.14
C ALA A 192 -20.99 20.17 7.56
N PRO A 193 -22.10 20.91 7.75
CA PRO A 193 -22.70 21.12 9.07
C PRO A 193 -23.31 19.84 9.66
N GLN A 194 -23.72 18.91 8.81
CA GLN A 194 -24.24 17.61 9.21
C GLN A 194 -23.13 16.56 9.36
N SER A 195 -23.41 15.54 10.17
CA SER A 195 -22.58 14.34 10.23
C SER A 195 -22.68 13.55 8.94
N MET A 196 -21.60 12.88 8.59
CA MET A 196 -21.48 12.03 7.40
C MET A 196 -20.94 10.66 7.83
N PRO A 197 -21.32 9.57 7.14
CA PRO A 197 -20.82 8.24 7.49
C PRO A 197 -19.33 8.06 7.16
N TYR A 198 -18.83 8.79 6.17
CA TYR A 198 -17.44 8.75 5.70
C TYR A 198 -16.98 10.14 5.28
N VAL A 199 -15.68 10.39 5.36
CA VAL A 199 -15.04 11.48 4.62
C VAL A 199 -15.08 11.13 3.12
N LEU A 200 -15.48 12.06 2.27
CA LEU A 200 -15.53 11.83 0.82
C LEU A 200 -14.25 12.37 0.19
N LEU A 201 -13.55 11.52 -0.56
CA LEU A 201 -12.36 11.92 -1.32
C LEU A 201 -12.79 12.38 -2.71
N GLY A 202 -12.80 13.70 -2.91
CA GLY A 202 -13.16 14.32 -4.17
C GLY A 202 -11.99 14.47 -5.14
N ASN A 203 -12.31 14.96 -6.34
CA ASN A 203 -11.39 15.04 -7.47
C ASN A 203 -10.16 15.93 -7.23
N ASN A 204 -10.23 16.93 -6.35
CA ASN A 204 -9.05 17.72 -5.99
C ASN A 204 -7.91 16.89 -5.38
N LEU A 205 -8.25 15.83 -4.64
CA LEU A 205 -7.31 14.85 -4.12
C LEU A 205 -7.05 13.73 -5.14
N LEU A 206 -8.10 13.19 -5.75
CA LEU A 206 -7.98 12.01 -6.63
C LEU A 206 -7.10 12.28 -7.86
N THR A 207 -7.04 13.51 -8.34
CA THR A 207 -6.15 13.92 -9.44
C THR A 207 -4.66 13.85 -9.11
N GLN A 208 -4.30 13.72 -7.83
CA GLN A 208 -2.91 13.47 -7.39
C GLN A 208 -2.48 12.01 -7.62
N PHE A 209 -3.41 11.15 -8.08
CA PHE A 209 -3.19 9.74 -8.27
C PHE A 209 -3.62 9.31 -9.67
N GLN A 210 -2.89 8.36 -10.24
CA GLN A 210 -3.37 7.55 -11.34
C GLN A 210 -4.37 6.52 -10.79
N MET A 211 -5.62 6.63 -11.23
CA MET A 211 -6.68 5.70 -10.85
C MET A 211 -6.85 4.63 -11.93
N THR A 212 -6.88 3.36 -11.54
CA THR A 212 -7.23 2.22 -12.42
C THR A 212 -8.30 1.39 -11.74
N ARG A 213 -9.41 1.12 -12.44
CA ARG A 213 -10.48 0.24 -11.94
C ARG A 213 -10.58 -1.03 -12.76
N ARG A 214 -10.63 -2.20 -12.10
CA ARG A 214 -10.81 -3.52 -12.70
C ARG A 214 -11.88 -4.29 -11.92
N GLY A 215 -13.11 -4.27 -12.42
CA GLY A 215 -14.26 -4.85 -11.70
C GLY A 215 -14.48 -4.18 -10.34
N ASN A 216 -14.31 -4.97 -9.28
CA ASN A 216 -14.46 -4.53 -7.88
C ASN A 216 -13.14 -4.07 -7.24
N GLU A 217 -12.04 -4.06 -7.99
CA GLU A 217 -10.75 -3.53 -7.54
C GLU A 217 -10.53 -2.13 -8.10
N MET A 218 -10.06 -1.22 -7.24
CA MET A 218 -9.53 0.09 -7.62
C MET A 218 -8.09 0.20 -7.16
N VAL A 219 -7.21 0.66 -8.03
CA VAL A 219 -5.81 0.94 -7.73
C VAL A 219 -5.60 2.45 -7.82
N LEU A 220 -5.01 3.03 -6.79
CA LEU A 220 -4.52 4.40 -6.75
C LEU A 220 -3.00 4.37 -6.72
N GLU A 221 -2.35 5.00 -7.68
CA GLU A 221 -0.89 5.13 -7.73
C GLU A 221 -0.52 6.62 -7.70
N LYS A 222 0.41 7.02 -6.83
CA LYS A 222 0.82 8.42 -6.72
C LYS A 222 1.57 8.86 -7.99
N ASN A 223 1.18 10.00 -8.55
CA ASN A 223 1.83 10.63 -9.69
C ASN A 223 3.25 11.15 -9.36
#